data_AF-M2SJY5-F1
#
_entry.id   AF-M2SJY5-F1
#
_cell.length_a   1.000
_cell.length_b   1.000
_cell.length_c   1.000
_cell.angle_alpha   90.00
_cell.angle_beta   90.00
_cell.angle_gamma   90.00
#
_symmetry.space_group_name_H-M   'P 1'
#
loop_
_entity.id
_entity.type
_entity.pdbx_description
1 polymer ?
#
loop_
_entity_poly.entity_id
_entity_poly.type
_entity_poly.pdbx_seq_one_letter_code
_entity_poly.pdbx_strand_id
1 'polypeptide(L)'
;MTNLSNKTLAVIGSGANMATGNLIYMLGGIDLQTLEELHKKSIDSYEEAVQELKDTNKELYFYTPRYRVTVKDQTPSADGLLLVVRPPLQAADASFTEDLVDKVKSLESFFVKRKAIILIEAPANYGWSESEYNDLARSIKATL
;
A
#
# COMPACT_ATOMS: atom_id res chain seq x y z
N MET A 1 11.12 25.05 -12.69
CA MET A 1 11.04 23.59 -12.60
C MET A 1 11.62 23.18 -11.25
N THR A 2 10.79 22.72 -10.32
CA THR A 2 11.23 22.19 -9.03
C THR A 2 11.93 20.86 -9.27
N ASN A 3 13.21 20.74 -8.87
CA ASN A 3 13.90 19.44 -8.86
C ASN A 3 13.15 18.52 -7.87
N LEU A 4 12.35 17.59 -8.40
CA LEU A 4 11.72 16.56 -7.59
C LEU A 4 12.81 15.60 -7.12
N SER A 5 12.92 15.42 -5.81
CA SER A 5 13.81 14.40 -5.24
C SER A 5 13.15 13.03 -5.31
N ASN A 6 13.93 11.99 -5.58
CA ASN A 6 13.42 10.62 -5.64
C ASN A 6 13.34 10.02 -4.24
N LYS A 7 12.22 9.34 -3.96
CA LYS A 7 11.99 8.58 -2.73
C LYS A 7 11.46 7.18 -3.05
N THR A 8 11.68 6.24 -2.15
CA THR A 8 11.13 4.88 -2.27
C THR A 8 10.14 4.57 -1.16
N LEU A 9 9.05 3.90 -1.50
CA LEU A 9 8.03 3.45 -0.55
C LEU A 9 7.82 1.95 -0.72
N ALA A 10 7.99 1.18 0.36
CA ALA A 10 7.55 -0.20 0.38
C ALA A 10 6.07 -0.25 0.76
N VAL A 11 5.27 -1.02 0.03
CA VAL A 11 3.84 -1.22 0.33
C VAL A 11 3.61 -2.70 0.58
N ILE A 12 3.13 -3.06 1.77
CA ILE A 12 2.91 -4.46 2.17
C ILE A 12 1.53 -4.63 2.83
N GLY A 13 1.06 -5.87 2.90
CA GLY A 13 -0.22 -6.23 3.53
C GLY A 13 -1.29 -6.65 2.51
N SER A 14 -2.46 -7.05 3.01
CA SER A 14 -3.51 -7.71 2.23
C SER A 14 -4.20 -6.80 1.19
N GLY A 15 -4.05 -5.48 1.32
CA GLY A 15 -4.57 -4.49 0.36
C GLY A 15 -3.47 -3.74 -0.41
N ALA A 16 -2.24 -4.25 -0.42
CA ALA A 16 -1.07 -3.52 -0.94
C ALA A 16 -1.20 -3.15 -2.43
N ASN A 17 -1.65 -4.09 -3.28
CA ASN A 17 -1.81 -3.83 -4.71
C ASN A 17 -2.93 -2.81 -4.97
N MET A 18 -4.10 -2.97 -4.31
CA MET A 18 -5.20 -2.00 -4.39
C MET A 18 -4.74 -0.58 -3.99
N ALA A 19 -4.08 -0.43 -2.84
CA ALA A 19 -3.58 0.86 -2.37
C ALA A 19 -2.53 1.45 -3.32
N THR A 20 -1.63 0.62 -3.84
CA THR A 20 -0.63 1.03 -4.82
C THR A 20 -1.29 1.53 -6.10
N GLY A 21 -2.25 0.78 -6.64
CA GLY A 21 -2.96 1.12 -7.87
C GLY A 21 -3.73 2.43 -7.75
N ASN A 22 -4.36 2.65 -6.60
CA ASN A 22 -5.03 3.91 -6.30
C ASN A 22 -4.04 5.09 -6.28
N LEU A 23 -2.90 4.94 -5.58
CA LEU A 23 -1.87 5.99 -5.51
C LEU A 23 -1.30 6.32 -6.89
N ILE A 24 -0.90 5.31 -7.68
CA ILE A 24 -0.29 5.56 -8.99
C ILE A 24 -1.30 6.12 -10.00
N TYR A 25 -2.58 5.73 -9.92
CA TYR A 25 -3.61 6.30 -10.78
C TYR A 25 -3.90 7.76 -10.41
N MET A 26 -4.21 8.02 -9.14
CA MET A 26 -4.65 9.34 -8.67
C MET A 26 -3.53 10.39 -8.69
N LEU A 27 -2.27 9.96 -8.56
CA LEU A 27 -1.12 10.84 -8.39
C LEU A 27 -0.17 10.79 -9.59
N GLY A 28 -0.70 10.49 -10.78
CA GLY A 28 0.00 10.68 -12.06
C GLY A 28 1.13 9.69 -12.35
N GLY A 29 1.08 8.51 -11.75
CA GLY A 29 1.99 7.38 -11.99
C GLY A 29 1.66 6.53 -13.22
N ILE A 30 0.46 6.69 -13.78
CA ILE A 30 0.00 6.00 -14.99
C ILE A 30 -0.19 7.04 -16.10
N ASP A 31 0.49 6.86 -17.23
CA ASP A 31 0.29 7.67 -18.43
C ASP A 31 -0.90 7.17 -19.27
N LEU A 32 -1.37 8.01 -20.20
CA LEU A 32 -2.53 7.70 -21.04
C LEU A 32 -2.32 6.43 -21.88
N GLN A 33 -1.11 6.19 -22.38
CA GLN A 33 -0.81 5.02 -23.18
C GLN A 33 -0.95 3.73 -22.35
N THR A 34 -0.39 3.72 -21.15
CA THR A 34 -0.50 2.59 -20.22
C THR A 34 -1.95 2.37 -19.83
N LEU A 35 -2.72 3.45 -19.61
CA LEU A 35 -4.14 3.34 -19.31
C LEU A 35 -4.94 2.72 -20.47
N GLU A 36 -4.65 3.12 -21.72
CA GLU A 36 -5.25 2.51 -22.91
C GLU A 36 -4.88 1.02 -23.06
N GLU A 37 -3.64 0.64 -22.74
CA GLU A 37 -3.18 -0.75 -22.74
C GLU A 37 -3.94 -1.60 -21.72
N LEU A 38 -4.11 -1.11 -20.50
CA LEU A 38 -4.90 -1.76 -19.45
C LEU A 38 -6.36 -1.91 -19.87
N HIS A 39 -6.95 -0.85 -20.43
CA HIS A 39 -8.33 -0.88 -20.92
C HIS A 39 -8.53 -1.87 -22.08
N LYS A 40 -7.57 -1.99 -23.01
CA LYS A 40 -7.61 -3.00 -24.09
C LYS A 40 -7.55 -4.43 -23.56
N LYS A 41 -7.01 -4.64 -22.37
CA LYS A 41 -6.98 -5.94 -21.67
C LYS A 41 -8.22 -6.18 -20.79
N SER A 42 -9.20 -5.27 -20.81
CA SER A 42 -10.38 -5.31 -19.94
C SER A 42 -10.03 -5.31 -18.44
N ILE A 43 -8.92 -4.67 -18.06
CA ILE A 43 -8.53 -4.50 -16.66
C ILE A 43 -9.19 -3.21 -16.15
N ASP A 44 -10.11 -3.35 -15.20
CA ASP A 44 -10.90 -2.25 -14.66
C ASP A 44 -10.73 -2.04 -13.14
N SER A 45 -9.90 -2.87 -12.48
CA SER A 45 -9.57 -2.73 -11.06
C SER A 45 -8.13 -2.25 -10.82
N TYR A 46 -7.93 -1.46 -9.76
CA TYR A 46 -6.60 -0.97 -9.37
C TYR A 46 -5.63 -2.09 -9.01
N GLU A 47 -6.15 -3.15 -8.40
CA GLU A 47 -5.35 -4.30 -7.96
C GLU A 47 -4.83 -5.11 -9.15
N GLU A 48 -5.69 -5.45 -10.11
CA GLU A 48 -5.29 -6.16 -11.33
C GLU A 48 -4.37 -5.30 -12.19
N ALA A 49 -4.61 -3.98 -12.26
CA ALA A 49 -3.71 -3.07 -12.96
C ALA A 49 -2.29 -3.11 -12.38
N VAL A 50 -2.14 -3.09 -11.05
CA VAL A 50 -0.81 -3.21 -10.42
C VAL A 50 -0.17 -4.55 -10.73
N GLN A 51 -0.95 -5.64 -10.71
CA GLN A 51 -0.42 -6.97 -11.03
C GLN A 51 0.10 -7.03 -12.47
N GLU A 52 -0.69 -6.56 -13.43
CA GLU A 52 -0.31 -6.50 -14.85
C GLU A 52 0.93 -5.62 -15.08
N LEU A 53 1.02 -4.47 -14.40
CA LEU A 53 2.20 -3.59 -14.48
C LEU A 53 3.45 -4.28 -13.92
N LYS A 54 3.34 -5.06 -12.84
CA LYS A 54 4.44 -5.87 -12.30
C LYS A 54 4.85 -6.98 -13.26
N ASP A 55 3.88 -7.70 -13.82
CA ASP A 55 4.11 -8.82 -14.73
C ASP A 55 4.78 -8.36 -16.04
N THR A 56 4.53 -7.11 -16.45
CA THR A 56 5.21 -6.46 -17.59
C THR A 56 6.47 -5.68 -17.20
N ASN A 57 6.93 -5.83 -15.95
CA ASN A 57 8.13 -5.20 -15.40
C ASN A 57 8.15 -3.66 -15.55
N LYS A 58 6.98 -3.02 -15.51
CA LYS A 58 6.84 -1.56 -15.49
C LYS A 58 7.16 -1.04 -14.08
N GLU A 59 7.89 0.07 -14.01
CA GLU A 59 8.16 0.72 -12.72
C GLU A 59 6.87 1.32 -12.16
N LEU A 60 6.53 0.97 -10.93
CA LEU A 60 5.44 1.56 -10.19
C LEU A 60 5.95 2.81 -9.46
N TYR A 61 5.35 3.96 -9.74
CA TYR A 61 5.71 5.21 -9.08
C TYR A 61 4.52 6.17 -9.04
N PHE A 62 4.60 7.19 -8.19
CA PHE A 62 3.61 8.27 -8.15
C PHE A 62 4.26 9.59 -7.73
N TYR A 63 3.54 10.70 -7.91
CA TYR A 63 4.04 12.02 -7.55
C TYR A 63 3.40 12.55 -6.27
N THR A 64 4.23 13.23 -5.49
CA THR A 64 3.79 14.14 -4.42
C THR A 64 4.30 15.54 -4.78
N PRO A 65 3.87 16.61 -4.10
CA PRO A 65 4.33 17.96 -4.41
C PRO A 65 5.86 18.17 -4.39
N ARG A 66 6.62 17.29 -3.71
CA ARG A 66 8.07 17.39 -3.54
C ARG A 66 8.87 16.20 -4.04
N TYR A 67 8.22 15.06 -4.27
CA TYR A 67 8.91 13.80 -4.55
C TYR A 67 8.26 13.04 -5.69
N ARG A 68 9.10 12.39 -6.50
CA ARG A 68 8.70 11.19 -7.23
C ARG A 68 8.94 9.99 -6.32
N VAL A 69 7.91 9.22 -6.04
CA VAL A 69 7.95 8.09 -5.12
C VAL A 69 7.87 6.80 -5.93
N THR A 70 8.94 6.02 -5.97
CA THR A 70 8.95 4.67 -6.56
C THR A 70 8.46 3.66 -5.53
N VAL A 71 7.50 2.82 -5.91
CA VAL A 71 7.00 1.74 -5.07
C VAL A 71 7.91 0.52 -5.21
N LYS A 72 8.30 -0.09 -4.09
CA LYS A 72 9.17 -1.26 -4.02
C LYS A 72 8.44 -2.41 -3.32
N ASP A 73 8.68 -3.64 -3.78
CA ASP A 73 8.20 -4.83 -3.10
C ASP A 73 9.06 -5.23 -1.89
N GLN A 74 10.29 -4.70 -1.80
CA GLN A 74 11.25 -4.98 -0.73
C GLN A 74 11.36 -3.80 0.25
N THR A 75 11.15 -4.10 1.53
CA THR A 75 11.14 -3.11 2.62
C THR A 75 12.50 -2.56 3.06
N PRO A 76 13.61 -3.34 3.13
CA PRO A 76 14.84 -2.86 3.75
C PRO A 76 15.52 -1.67 3.05
N SER A 77 15.29 -1.50 1.76
CA SER A 77 15.89 -0.43 0.94
C SER A 77 14.98 0.78 0.73
N ALA A 78 13.77 0.77 1.32
CA ALA A 78 12.80 1.84 1.16
C ALA A 78 13.08 3.04 2.09
N ASP A 79 12.72 4.25 1.65
CA ASP A 79 12.72 5.45 2.50
C ASP A 79 11.54 5.45 3.50
N GLY A 80 10.48 4.70 3.20
CA GLY A 80 9.30 4.56 4.06
C GLY A 80 8.54 3.26 3.82
N LEU A 81 7.61 2.97 4.72
CA LEU A 81 6.72 1.81 4.64
C LEU A 81 5.26 2.27 4.69
N LEU A 82 4.42 1.69 3.85
CA LEU A 82 2.97 1.71 3.95
C LEU A 82 2.49 0.29 4.25
N LEU A 83 2.00 0.06 5.46
CA LEU A 83 1.39 -1.19 5.88
C LEU A 83 -0.12 -1.08 5.68
N VAL A 84 -0.68 -1.86 4.76
CA VAL A 84 -2.11 -1.89 4.47
C VAL A 84 -2.75 -3.03 5.23
N VAL A 85 -3.71 -2.70 6.09
CA VAL A 85 -4.43 -3.65 6.94
C VAL A 85 -5.88 -3.66 6.50
N ARG A 86 -6.33 -4.78 5.94
CA ARG A 86 -7.76 -5.03 5.72
C ARG A 86 -8.32 -5.70 6.97
N PRO A 87 -9.27 -5.06 7.68
CA PRO A 87 -9.98 -5.65 8.79
C PRO A 87 -10.68 -6.94 8.37
N PRO A 88 -10.78 -7.93 9.26
CA PRO A 88 -11.49 -9.16 8.99
C PRO A 88 -12.98 -8.88 8.81
N LEU A 89 -13.65 -9.68 7.97
CA LEU A 89 -15.10 -9.59 7.79
C LEU A 89 -15.87 -10.10 9.02
N GLN A 90 -15.26 -10.96 9.82
CA GLN A 90 -15.80 -11.49 11.06
C GLN A 90 -14.87 -11.15 12.22
N ALA A 91 -15.44 -10.79 13.37
CA ALA A 91 -14.66 -10.37 14.55
C ALA A 91 -13.74 -11.47 15.13
N ALA A 92 -13.98 -12.74 14.78
CA ALA A 92 -13.17 -13.88 15.22
C ALA A 92 -11.90 -14.10 14.37
N ASP A 93 -11.83 -13.51 13.16
CA ASP A 93 -10.68 -13.71 12.28
C ASP A 93 -9.56 -12.72 12.64
N ALA A 94 -8.31 -13.14 12.43
CA ALA A 94 -7.17 -12.27 12.64
C ALA A 94 -7.10 -11.19 11.55
N SER A 95 -6.77 -9.95 11.93
CA SER A 95 -6.51 -8.85 10.97
C SER A 95 -5.18 -8.99 10.22
N PHE A 96 -4.32 -9.90 10.68
CA PHE A 96 -3.02 -10.20 10.11
C PHE A 96 -2.84 -11.71 9.95
N THR A 97 -2.15 -12.11 8.90
CA THR A 97 -1.57 -13.46 8.81
C THR A 97 -0.32 -13.53 9.69
N GLU A 98 0.00 -14.71 10.21
CA GLU A 98 1.25 -14.92 10.98
C GLU A 98 2.49 -14.47 10.20
N ASP A 99 2.55 -14.79 8.90
CA ASP A 99 3.62 -14.37 7.99
C ASP A 99 3.77 -12.84 7.91
N LEU A 100 2.67 -12.09 7.89
CA LEU A 100 2.73 -10.63 7.85
C LEU A 100 3.22 -10.05 9.18
N VAL A 101 2.82 -10.64 10.32
CA VAL A 101 3.30 -10.24 11.66
C VAL A 101 4.80 -10.49 11.77
N ASP A 102 5.26 -11.68 11.41
CA ASP A 102 6.68 -12.04 11.44
C ASP A 102 7.50 -11.14 10.51
N LYS A 103 6.97 -10.86 9.31
CA LYS A 103 7.57 -9.91 8.38
C LYS A 103 7.66 -8.51 9.01
N VAL A 104 6.64 -8.01 9.70
CA VAL A 104 6.71 -6.69 10.35
C VAL A 104 7.70 -6.68 11.51
N LYS A 105 7.72 -7.72 12.35
CA LYS A 105 8.70 -7.85 13.44
C LYS A 105 10.15 -7.89 12.92
N SER A 106 10.38 -8.54 11.77
CA SER A 106 11.69 -8.53 11.12
C SER A 106 12.17 -7.13 10.69
N LEU A 107 11.27 -6.14 10.65
CA LEU A 107 11.56 -4.75 10.26
C LEU A 107 11.85 -3.83 11.46
N GLU A 108 12.05 -4.35 12.67
CA GLU A 108 12.45 -3.54 13.83
C GLU A 108 13.59 -2.57 13.52
N SER A 109 14.66 -3.05 12.86
CA SER A 109 15.81 -2.23 12.47
C SER A 109 15.47 -1.13 11.46
N PHE A 110 14.44 -1.32 10.63
CA PHE A 110 13.92 -0.31 9.71
C PHE A 110 13.25 0.82 10.48
N PHE A 111 12.41 0.50 11.46
CA PHE A 111 11.67 1.49 12.25
C PHE A 111 12.56 2.38 13.13
N VAL A 112 13.78 1.93 13.46
CA VAL A 112 14.78 2.78 14.14
C VAL A 112 15.20 3.98 13.27
N LYS A 113 15.19 3.83 11.94
CA LYS A 113 15.78 4.81 11.01
C LYS A 113 14.78 5.47 10.06
N ARG A 114 13.57 4.89 9.95
CA ARG A 114 12.58 5.21 8.92
C ARG A 114 11.17 5.23 9.51
N LYS A 115 10.27 5.87 8.78
CA LYS A 115 8.88 6.02 9.20
C LYS A 115 7.99 5.03 8.46
N ALA A 116 6.91 4.65 9.12
CA ALA A 116 5.84 3.85 8.55
C ALA A 116 4.49 4.52 8.71
N ILE A 117 3.62 4.25 7.76
CA ILE A 117 2.22 4.65 7.74
C ILE A 117 1.42 3.36 7.78
N ILE A 118 0.43 3.29 8.66
CA ILE A 118 -0.54 2.19 8.70
C ILE A 118 -1.83 2.69 8.06
N LEU A 119 -2.24 2.06 6.97
CA LEU A 119 -3.51 2.29 6.31
C LEU A 119 -4.47 1.17 6.70
N ILE A 120 -5.53 1.51 7.42
CA ILE A 120 -6.63 0.58 7.71
C ILE A 120 -7.67 0.76 6.61
N GLU A 121 -7.89 -0.26 5.80
CA GLU A 121 -8.89 -0.22 4.74
C GLU A 121 -10.28 -0.44 5.33
N ALA A 122 -11.23 0.45 5.04
CA ALA A 122 -12.63 0.23 5.41
C ALA A 122 -13.36 -0.50 4.27
N PRO A 123 -14.09 -1.61 4.53
CA PRO A 123 -14.96 -2.20 3.53
C PRO A 123 -16.04 -1.20 3.12
N ALA A 124 -16.38 -1.15 1.83
CA ALA A 124 -17.32 -0.16 1.26
C ALA A 124 -18.72 -0.15 1.92
N ASN A 125 -19.12 -1.26 2.56
CA ASN A 125 -20.43 -1.43 3.19
C ASN A 125 -20.40 -1.30 4.72
N TYR A 126 -19.25 -0.93 5.29
CA TYR A 126 -19.03 -0.91 6.74
C TYR A 126 -19.05 0.54 7.24
N GLY A 127 -20.15 0.95 7.87
CA GLY A 127 -20.30 2.26 8.49
C GLY A 127 -19.56 2.29 9.83
N TRP A 128 -18.24 2.51 9.80
CA TRP A 128 -17.42 2.49 11.01
C TRP A 128 -17.84 3.59 11.97
N SER A 129 -18.08 3.20 13.21
CA SER A 129 -18.00 4.11 14.35
C SER A 129 -16.54 4.42 14.68
N GLU A 130 -16.30 5.59 15.26
CA GLU A 130 -14.97 5.97 15.77
C GLU A 130 -14.44 4.95 16.80
N SER A 131 -15.35 4.34 17.60
CA SER A 131 -15.00 3.28 18.55
C SER A 131 -14.41 2.04 17.87
N GLU A 132 -15.02 1.55 16.80
CA GLU A 132 -14.52 0.38 16.07
C GLU A 132 -13.15 0.65 15.44
N TYR A 133 -12.95 1.86 14.90
CA TYR A 133 -11.65 2.29 14.41
C TYR A 133 -10.59 2.26 15.51
N ASN A 134 -10.89 2.86 16.65
CA ASN A 134 -9.95 2.98 17.77
C ASN A 134 -9.62 1.63 18.39
N ASP A 135 -10.59 0.72 18.47
CA ASP A 135 -10.39 -0.63 18.98
C ASP A 135 -9.51 -1.45 18.03
N LEU A 136 -9.72 -1.34 16.71
CA LEU A 136 -8.82 -1.99 15.76
C LEU A 136 -7.42 -1.39 15.80
N ALA A 137 -7.29 -0.06 15.81
CA ALA A 137 -5.99 0.60 15.87
C ALA A 137 -5.20 0.15 17.13
N ARG A 138 -5.89 -0.04 18.26
CA ARG A 138 -5.30 -0.56 19.50
C ARG A 138 -4.88 -2.03 19.34
N SER A 139 -5.70 -2.85 18.70
CA SER A 139 -5.40 -4.26 18.41
C SER A 139 -4.18 -4.42 17.49
N ILE A 140 -4.10 -3.61 16.44
CA ILE A 140 -2.95 -3.55 15.52
C ILE A 140 -1.68 -3.19 16.30
N LYS A 141 -1.74 -2.16 17.13
CA LYS A 141 -0.61 -1.72 17.95
C LYS A 141 -0.16 -2.76 18.98
N ALA A 142 -1.05 -3.63 19.45
CA ALA A 142 -0.70 -4.70 20.39
C ALA A 142 -0.05 -5.90 19.66
N THR A 143 -0.40 -6.11 18.40
CA THR A 143 0.08 -7.23 17.57
C THR A 143 1.46 -6.97 16.96
N LEU A 144 1.70 -5.72 16.53
CA LEU A 144 2.94 -5.27 15.89
C LEU A 144 3.93 -4.69 16.90
#